data_AF-A0A6M1T0M0-F1
#
_entry.id   AF-A0A6M1T0M0-F1
#
_cell.length_a   1.000
_cell.length_b   1.000
_cell.length_c   1.000
_cell.angle_alpha   90.00
_cell.angle_beta   90.00
_cell.angle_gamma   90.00
#
_symmetry.space_group_name_H-M   'P 1'
#
loop_
_entity.id
_entity.type
_entity.pdbx_description
1 polymer ?
#
loop_
_entity_poly.entity_id
_entity_poly.type
_entity_poly.pdbx_seq_one_letter_code
_entity_poly.pdbx_strand_id
1 'polypeptide(L)'
;MDGFYAVYYTGQIGFGHAVLVLREGTIAGADVVGGVYDGFYKSEPDNTIMVDIILTVPAGTTLVTGQTLTAPHSQNIKANVAATFANGQTVALNTPLAQ
;
A
#
# COMPACT_ATOMS: atom_id res chain seq x y z
N MET A 1 -3.74 14.56 -0.55
CA MET A 1 -5.12 15.02 -0.31
C MET A 1 -5.64 14.27 0.88
N ASP A 2 -6.37 14.95 1.75
CA ASP A 2 -6.83 14.36 3.00
C ASP A 2 -8.15 13.64 2.78
N GLY A 3 -8.30 12.44 3.34
CA GLY A 3 -9.50 11.64 3.17
C GLY A 3 -9.30 10.15 3.42
N PHE A 4 -10.39 9.41 3.24
CA PHE A 4 -10.44 7.96 3.30
C PHE A 4 -10.46 7.39 1.89
N TYR A 5 -9.60 6.41 1.64
CA TYR A 5 -9.41 5.81 0.32
C TYR A 5 -9.53 4.30 0.41
N ALA A 6 -10.32 3.71 -0.49
CA ALA A 6 -10.30 2.29 -0.75
C ALA A 6 -9.18 1.98 -1.75
N VAL A 7 -8.31 1.04 -1.40
CA VAL A 7 -7.22 0.56 -2.25
C VAL A 7 -7.54 -0.86 -2.69
N TYR A 8 -7.42 -1.08 -3.98
CA TYR A 8 -7.61 -2.38 -4.63
C TYR A 8 -6.26 -2.79 -5.20
N TYR A 9 -5.78 -3.98 -4.84
CA TYR A 9 -4.50 -4.48 -5.34
C TYR A 9 -4.63 -5.93 -5.79
N THR A 10 -3.86 -6.28 -6.81
CA THR A 10 -3.74 -7.64 -7.33
C THR A 10 -2.27 -8.05 -7.31
N GLY A 11 -2.01 -9.33 -7.13
CA GLY A 11 -0.70 -9.93 -7.26
C GLY A 11 -0.76 -11.19 -8.13
N GLN A 12 0.30 -11.99 -8.06
CA GLN A 12 0.43 -13.23 -8.83
C GLN A 12 -0.70 -14.23 -8.54
N ILE A 13 -1.17 -14.33 -7.29
CA ILE A 13 -2.13 -15.37 -6.87
C ILE A 13 -3.41 -14.81 -6.23
N GLY A 14 -3.87 -13.63 -6.65
CA GLY A 14 -5.16 -13.11 -6.21
C GLY A 14 -5.19 -11.60 -6.07
N PHE A 15 -6.14 -11.13 -5.28
CA PHE A 15 -6.39 -9.72 -5.04
C PHE A 15 -6.67 -9.46 -3.56
N GLY A 16 -6.55 -8.20 -3.17
CA GLY A 16 -6.84 -7.73 -1.83
C GLY A 16 -7.37 -6.30 -1.84
N HIS A 17 -7.82 -5.88 -0.66
CA HIS A 17 -8.44 -4.59 -0.43
C HIS A 17 -7.94 -4.01 0.88
N ALA A 18 -7.63 -2.73 0.89
CA ALA A 18 -7.26 -1.97 2.07
C ALA A 18 -8.05 -0.68 2.17
N VAL A 19 -8.14 -0.14 3.38
CA VAL A 19 -8.58 1.23 3.63
C VAL A 19 -7.38 2.02 4.11
N LEU A 20 -7.09 3.14 3.44
CA LEU A 20 -6.07 4.09 3.85
C LEU A 20 -6.72 5.42 4.25
N VAL A 21 -6.17 6.05 5.29
CA VAL A 21 -6.45 7.41 5.73
C VAL A 21 -5.23 8.24 5.40
N LEU A 22 -5.42 9.27 4.58
CA LEU A 22 -4.42 10.29 4.34
C LEU A 22 -4.84 11.53 5.13
N ARG A 23 -3.94 12.06 5.95
CA ARG A 23 -4.21 13.29 6.69
C ARG A 23 -2.92 14.02 7.01
N GLU A 24 -2.85 15.30 6.67
CA GLU A 24 -1.75 16.20 7.07
C GLU A 24 -0.34 15.64 6.81
N GLY A 25 -0.15 14.90 5.70
CA GLY A 25 1.12 14.29 5.31
C GLY A 25 1.36 12.87 5.86
N THR A 26 0.45 12.32 6.65
CA THR A 26 0.51 10.95 7.19
C THR A 26 -0.40 10.00 6.42
N ILE A 27 0.03 8.75 6.28
CA ILE A 27 -0.78 7.62 5.80
C ILE A 27 -0.89 6.60 6.92
N ALA A 28 -2.12 6.18 7.23
CA ALA A 28 -2.38 5.02 8.07
C ALA A 28 -3.47 4.14 7.44
N GLY A 29 -3.46 2.84 7.68
CA GLY A 29 -4.52 1.98 7.13
C GLY A 29 -4.38 0.52 7.49
N ALA A 30 -5.34 -0.28 7.01
CA ALA A 30 -5.31 -1.73 7.19
C ALA A 30 -6.00 -2.47 6.03
N ASP A 31 -5.62 -3.73 5.84
CA ASP A 31 -6.28 -4.66 4.92
C ASP A 31 -7.07 -5.77 5.62
N VAL A 32 -7.78 -6.57 4.81
CA VAL A 32 -8.69 -7.63 5.27
C VAL A 32 -7.99 -8.82 5.94
N VAL A 33 -6.68 -8.98 5.76
CA VAL A 33 -5.89 -10.06 6.37
C VAL A 33 -5.09 -9.59 7.59
N GLY A 34 -5.30 -8.35 8.03
CA GLY A 34 -4.63 -7.78 9.19
C GLY A 34 -3.29 -7.12 8.86
N GLY A 35 -2.99 -6.88 7.59
CA GLY A 35 -1.90 -6.01 7.17
C GLY A 35 -2.17 -4.58 7.64
N VAL A 36 -1.17 -3.93 8.24
CA VAL A 36 -1.22 -2.55 8.73
C VAL A 36 -0.27 -1.69 7.93
N TYR A 37 -0.75 -0.55 7.47
CA TYR A 37 0.02 0.46 6.73
C TYR A 37 0.26 1.66 7.63
N ASP A 38 1.51 2.12 7.71
CA ASP A 38 1.92 3.29 8.48
C ASP A 38 3.04 4.04 7.76
N GLY A 39 2.89 5.34 7.53
CA GLY A 39 3.91 6.14 6.87
C GLY A 39 3.46 7.55 6.51
N PHE A 40 4.00 8.08 5.41
CA PHE A 40 3.80 9.46 5.02
C PHE A 40 3.63 9.65 3.51
N TYR A 41 3.06 10.79 3.15
CA TYR A 41 3.01 11.27 1.78
C TYR A 41 3.47 12.72 1.70
N LYS A 42 3.99 13.08 0.53
CA LYS A 42 4.37 14.46 0.22
C LYS A 42 3.97 14.80 -1.20
N SER A 43 3.24 15.91 -1.37
CA SER A 43 2.97 16.48 -2.69
C SER A 43 4.24 17.13 -3.23
N GLU A 44 4.54 16.88 -4.49
CA GLU A 44 5.69 17.45 -5.19
C GLU A 44 5.22 18.50 -6.24
N PRO A 45 6.10 19.44 -6.67
CA PRO A 45 5.73 20.51 -7.60
C PRO A 45 5.29 20.04 -9.01
N ASP A 46 5.58 18.79 -9.37
CA ASP A 46 5.31 18.19 -10.68
C ASP A 46 3.94 17.49 -10.77
N ASN A 47 3.03 17.79 -9.84
CA ASN A 47 1.72 17.13 -9.69
C ASN A 47 1.81 15.63 -9.35
N THR A 48 2.90 15.19 -8.75
CA THR A 48 3.01 13.85 -8.17
C THR A 48 2.90 13.89 -6.64
N ILE A 49 2.69 12.71 -6.06
CA ILE A 49 2.71 12.46 -4.63
C ILE A 49 3.72 11.35 -4.40
N MET A 50 4.74 11.65 -3.60
CA MET A 50 5.66 10.66 -3.07
C MET A 50 5.01 9.99 -1.85
N VAL A 51 5.07 8.67 -1.83
CA VAL A 51 4.52 7.80 -0.78
C VAL A 51 5.64 6.92 -0.25
N ASP A 52 5.76 6.83 1.06
CA ASP A 52 6.68 5.95 1.78
C ASP A 52 5.94 5.37 2.98
N ILE A 53 5.62 4.08 2.92
CA ILE A 53 4.84 3.39 3.94
C ILE A 53 5.49 2.08 4.35
N ILE A 54 5.35 1.72 5.61
CA ILE A 54 5.66 0.39 6.12
C ILE A 54 4.36 -0.41 6.12
N LEU A 55 4.37 -1.55 5.44
CA LEU A 55 3.35 -2.58 5.56
C LEU A 55 3.84 -3.66 6.53
N THR A 56 3.14 -3.84 7.64
CA THR A 56 3.37 -4.94 8.60
C THR A 56 2.27 -5.98 8.45
N VAL A 57 2.65 -7.24 8.26
CA VAL A 57 1.72 -8.37 8.03
C VAL A 57 1.96 -9.45 9.08
N PRO A 58 0.91 -10.04 9.68
CA PRO A 58 1.07 -11.11 10.65
C PRO A 58 1.52 -12.43 10.01
N ALA A 59 2.12 -13.30 10.84
CA ALA A 59 2.44 -14.67 10.45
C ALA A 59 1.18 -15.46 10.07
N GLY A 60 1.33 -16.46 9.21
CA GLY A 60 0.24 -17.28 8.69
C GLY A 60 -0.52 -16.66 7.52
N THR A 61 -0.23 -15.40 7.17
CA THR A 61 -0.87 -14.71 6.06
C THR A 61 -0.28 -15.13 4.72
N THR A 62 -1.14 -15.48 3.76
CA THR A 62 -0.76 -15.63 2.34
C THR A 62 -0.93 -14.29 1.64
N LEU A 63 0.17 -13.75 1.11
CA LEU A 63 0.19 -12.53 0.33
C LEU A 63 -0.33 -12.76 -1.09
N VAL A 64 -0.88 -11.72 -1.71
CA VAL A 64 -1.30 -11.76 -3.13
C VAL A 64 -0.13 -12.05 -4.08
N THR A 65 1.11 -11.85 -3.62
CA THR A 65 2.35 -12.13 -4.35
C THR A 65 2.76 -13.61 -4.36
N GLY A 66 2.07 -14.51 -3.64
CA GLY A 66 2.37 -15.95 -3.66
C GLY A 66 2.78 -16.52 -2.30
N GLN A 67 3.43 -15.69 -1.49
CA GLN A 67 4.18 -16.15 -0.33
C GLN A 67 3.29 -16.25 0.90
N THR A 68 3.42 -17.35 1.64
CA THR A 68 2.84 -17.47 2.98
C THR A 68 3.92 -17.16 4.02
N LEU A 69 3.63 -16.19 4.89
CA LEU A 69 4.57 -15.72 5.89
C LEU A 69 4.60 -16.68 7.09
N THR A 70 5.79 -17.13 7.48
CA THR A 70 5.97 -17.99 8.66
C THR A 70 6.22 -17.22 9.96
N ALA A 71 6.54 -15.93 9.84
CA ALA A 71 6.71 -14.98 10.94
C ALA A 71 6.13 -13.61 10.52
N PRO A 72 5.83 -12.71 11.47
CA PRO A 72 5.43 -11.36 11.12
C PRO A 72 6.49 -10.69 10.24
N HIS A 73 6.06 -9.98 9.22
CA HIS A 73 6.96 -9.36 8.25
C HIS A 73 6.60 -7.89 8.06
N SER A 74 7.62 -7.04 7.98
CA SER A 74 7.47 -5.63 7.62
C SER A 74 8.25 -5.34 6.35
N GLN A 75 7.61 -4.66 5.41
CA GLN A 75 8.26 -4.19 4.17
C GLN A 75 7.95 -2.73 3.93
N ASN A 76 8.93 -2.00 3.40
CA ASN A 76 8.74 -0.64 2.93
C ASN A 76 8.18 -0.68 1.49
N ILE A 77 7.12 0.09 1.26
CA ILE A 77 6.54 0.35 -0.06
C ILE A 77 6.75 1.84 -0.35
N LYS A 78 7.51 2.11 -1.42
CA LYS A 78 7.70 3.47 -1.95
C LYS A 78 7.06 3.59 -3.32
N ALA A 79 6.35 4.69 -3.55
CA ALA A 79 5.73 4.96 -4.82
C ALA A 79 5.69 6.45 -5.12
N ASN A 80 5.76 6.80 -6.40
CA ASN A 80 5.38 8.12 -6.90
C ASN A 80 4.10 7.95 -7.71
N VAL A 81 3.02 8.59 -7.28
CA VAL A 81 1.71 8.51 -7.93
C VAL A 81 1.27 9.89 -8.41
N ALA A 82 0.39 9.96 -9.41
CA ALA A 82 -0.21 11.23 -9.81
C ALA A 82 -1.05 11.80 -8.66
N ALA A 83 -1.15 13.13 -8.53
CA ALA A 83 -2.05 13.76 -7.56
C ALA A 83 -3.53 13.35 -7.73
N THR A 84 -3.89 12.87 -8.93
CA THR A 84 -5.20 12.32 -9.31
C THR A 84 -5.30 10.79 -9.13
N PHE A 85 -4.43 10.17 -8.32
CA PHE A 85 -4.31 8.71 -8.18
C PHE A 85 -5.63 7.96 -7.95
N ALA A 86 -6.62 8.58 -7.30
CA ALA A 86 -7.93 7.99 -7.04
C ALA A 86 -8.88 8.05 -8.26
N ASN A 87 -8.36 7.79 -9.46
CA ASN A 87 -9.08 7.86 -10.74
C ASN A 87 -9.42 6.48 -11.33
N GLY A 88 -9.14 5.40 -10.61
CA GLY A 88 -9.38 4.02 -11.06
C GLY A 88 -8.33 3.45 -12.01
N GLN A 89 -7.29 4.22 -12.36
CA GLN A 89 -6.14 3.70 -13.11
C GLN A 89 -5.22 2.90 -12.19
N THR A 90 -4.67 1.81 -12.71
CA THR A 90 -3.76 0.95 -11.96
C THR A 90 -2.35 1.53 -11.93
N VAL A 91 -1.68 1.38 -10.79
CA VAL A 91 -0.26 1.73 -10.63
C VAL A 91 0.50 0.45 -10.33
N ALA A 92 1.52 0.16 -11.13
CA ALA A 92 2.39 -0.98 -10.89
C ALA A 92 3.35 -0.68 -9.73
N LEU A 93 3.42 -1.60 -8.77
CA LEU A 93 4.35 -1.53 -7.64
C LEU A 93 5.26 -2.75 -7.66
N ASN A 94 6.57 -2.50 -7.55
CA ASN A 94 7.55 -3.55 -7.33
C ASN A 94 7.76 -3.68 -5.82
N THR A 95 7.45 -4.84 -5.27
CA THR A 95 7.68 -5.14 -3.86
C THR A 95 8.76 -6.22 -3.73
N PRO A 96 9.57 -6.24 -2.66
CA PRO A 96 10.62 -7.25 -2.50
C PRO A 96 10.12 -8.69 -2.51
N LEU A 97 8.84 -8.91 -2.17
CA LEU A 97 8.21 -10.22 -2.11
C LEU A 97 7.48 -10.61 -3.41
N ALA A 98 7.39 -9.72 -4.40
CA ALA A 98 6.95 -10.09 -5.73
C ALA A 98 8.17 -10.60 -6.53
N GLN A 99 8.28 -11.92 -6.71
CA GLN A 99 9.26 -12.56 -7.60
C GLN A 99 8.55 -13.27 -8.76
#